data_AF-A0A9X1V1X5-F1
#
_entry.id   AF-A0A9X1V1X5-F1
#
_cell.length_a   1.000
_cell.length_b   1.000
_cell.length_c   1.000
_cell.angle_alpha   90.00
_cell.angle_beta   90.00
_cell.angle_gamma   90.00
#
_symmetry.space_group_name_H-M   'P 1'
#
loop_
_entity.id
_entity.type
_entity.pdbx_description
1 polymer ?
#
loop_
_entity_poly.entity_id
_entity_poly.type
_entity_poly.pdbx_seq_one_letter_code
_entity_poly.pdbx_strand_id
1 'polypeptide(L)'
;MEEKLAQRPASCIKIVLFGPESTGKTTLSEDLAEYYKAPMVKEFMREYLQKVWDAEKRICQPRDIIPIAEGQMDAENQLSQKADDLLICDTDLLELKVYSEAYYDGFCEPQLLKHALNNHYHLYFLTYIDVPWTPDDLRDKPHDREGMFQRFEKALKQANKPYIILNGDRETRLITAVKKIDEFLKNR
;
A
#
# COMPACT_ATOMS: atom_id res chain seq x y z
N MET A 1 8.51 -11.05 18.07
CA MET A 1 7.31 -11.09 17.22
C MET A 1 6.96 -9.68 16.75
N GLU A 2 6.82 -8.69 17.65
CA GLU A 2 6.67 -7.27 17.25
C GLU A 2 7.78 -6.75 16.33
N GLU A 3 9.04 -7.17 16.53
CA GLU A 3 10.17 -6.76 15.68
C GLU A 3 9.99 -7.08 14.19
N LYS A 4 9.13 -8.05 13.84
CA LYS A 4 8.90 -8.43 12.44
C LYS A 4 8.08 -7.40 11.66
N LEU A 5 7.30 -6.57 12.36
CA LEU A 5 6.47 -5.53 11.75
C LEU A 5 7.15 -4.15 11.72
N ALA A 6 8.32 -4.04 12.35
CA ALA A 6 9.14 -2.84 12.32
C ALA A 6 9.95 -2.74 11.04
N GLN A 7 10.05 -1.52 10.51
CA GLN A 7 11.02 -1.22 9.45
C GLN A 7 12.45 -1.28 9.99
N ARG A 8 13.37 -1.81 9.18
CA ARG A 8 14.81 -1.70 9.39
C ARG A 8 15.30 -0.34 8.88
N PRO A 9 16.32 0.27 9.52
CA PRO A 9 16.91 1.50 9.04
C PRO A 9 17.42 1.35 7.59
N ALA A 10 17.04 2.28 6.73
CA ALA A 10 17.47 2.36 5.34
C ALA A 10 17.58 3.84 4.95
N SER A 11 18.51 4.18 4.05
CA SER A 11 18.71 5.56 3.58
C SER A 11 17.84 5.92 2.38
N CYS A 12 17.18 4.95 1.74
CA CYS A 12 16.36 5.17 0.55
C CYS A 12 15.07 5.93 0.88
N ILE A 13 14.62 6.74 -0.07
CA ILE A 13 13.29 7.34 -0.05
C ILE A 13 12.26 6.24 -0.29
N LYS A 14 11.21 6.20 0.53
CA LYS A 14 10.11 5.23 0.41
C LYS A 14 8.84 5.94 -0.01
N ILE A 15 8.29 5.55 -1.17
CA ILE A 15 7.06 6.07 -1.74
C ILE A 15 6.01 4.96 -1.73
N VAL A 16 4.82 5.25 -1.20
CA VAL A 16 3.74 4.27 -1.07
C VAL A 16 2.63 4.58 -2.06
N LEU A 17 2.19 3.58 -2.81
CA LEU A 17 0.92 3.62 -3.53
C LEU A 17 -0.15 3.09 -2.59
N PHE A 18 -1.19 3.89 -2.39
CA PHE A 18 -2.17 3.70 -1.32
C PHE A 18 -3.58 3.95 -1.84
N GLY A 19 -4.56 3.22 -1.33
CA GLY A 19 -5.96 3.43 -1.71
C GLY A 19 -6.77 2.14 -1.81
N PRO A 20 -8.06 2.24 -2.15
CA PRO A 20 -8.92 1.06 -2.23
C PRO A 20 -8.55 0.12 -3.37
N GLU A 21 -9.23 -1.02 -3.43
CA GLU A 21 -9.12 -1.96 -4.54
C GLU A 21 -9.54 -1.34 -5.88
N SER A 22 -9.01 -1.87 -6.97
CA SER A 22 -9.37 -1.45 -8.33
C SER A 22 -9.19 0.06 -8.59
N THR A 23 -8.09 0.66 -8.12
CA THR A 23 -7.73 2.06 -8.39
C THR A 23 -6.43 2.22 -9.17
N GLY A 24 -5.79 1.13 -9.61
CA GLY A 24 -4.59 1.18 -10.45
C GLY A 24 -3.26 1.34 -9.71
N LYS A 25 -3.22 1.03 -8.39
CA LYS A 25 -2.00 1.09 -7.56
C LYS A 25 -0.86 0.24 -8.12
N THR A 26 -1.11 -1.05 -8.36
CA THR A 26 -0.09 -1.99 -8.85
C THR A 26 0.48 -1.56 -10.18
N THR A 27 -0.37 -1.22 -11.14
CA THR A 27 0.07 -0.74 -12.46
C THR A 27 0.92 0.52 -12.36
N LEU A 28 0.50 1.49 -11.54
CA LEU A 28 1.29 2.72 -11.35
C LEU A 28 2.62 2.44 -10.61
N SER A 29 2.62 1.50 -9.67
CA SER A 29 3.84 1.09 -8.97
C SER A 29 4.86 0.46 -9.92
N GLU A 30 4.38 -0.40 -10.83
CA GLU A 30 5.19 -1.02 -11.87
C GLU A 30 5.76 0.05 -12.83
N ASP A 31 4.92 1.00 -13.27
CA ASP A 31 5.36 2.12 -14.12
C ASP A 31 6.46 2.95 -13.47
N LEU A 32 6.30 3.28 -12.19
CA LEU A 32 7.28 4.06 -11.44
C LEU A 32 8.58 3.28 -11.23
N ALA A 33 8.49 1.99 -10.93
CA ALA A 33 9.65 1.13 -10.76
C ALA A 33 10.45 1.00 -12.06
N GLU A 34 9.76 0.85 -13.20
CA GLU A 34 10.39 0.85 -14.52
C GLU A 34 11.03 2.20 -14.85
N TYR A 35 10.31 3.30 -14.64
CA TYR A 35 10.78 4.66 -14.93
C TYR A 35 12.06 5.00 -14.17
N TYR A 36 12.10 4.73 -12.86
CA TYR A 36 13.25 5.02 -12.00
C TYR A 36 14.30 3.92 -11.97
N LYS A 37 14.04 2.75 -12.59
CA LYS A 37 14.82 1.52 -12.40
C LYS A 37 15.02 1.19 -10.92
N ALA A 38 13.96 1.42 -10.14
CA ALA A 38 13.97 1.27 -8.69
C ALA A 38 13.32 -0.07 -8.28
N PRO A 39 13.73 -0.66 -7.15
CA PRO A 39 13.03 -1.81 -6.60
C PRO A 39 11.58 -1.45 -6.22
N MET A 40 10.69 -2.44 -6.37
CA MET A 40 9.28 -2.35 -6.00
C MET A 40 8.92 -3.51 -5.06
N VAL A 41 8.27 -3.16 -3.95
CA VAL A 41 7.57 -4.12 -3.08
C VAL A 41 6.17 -4.33 -3.66
N LYS A 42 5.78 -5.59 -3.86
CA LYS A 42 4.44 -5.98 -4.33
C LYS A 42 3.48 -6.18 -3.16
N GLU A 43 2.18 -6.09 -3.44
CA GLU A 43 1.13 -6.21 -2.44
C GLU A 43 1.09 -7.66 -1.92
N PHE A 44 1.64 -7.88 -0.72
CA PHE A 44 1.76 -9.22 -0.16
C PHE A 44 0.38 -9.84 0.15
N MET A 45 -0.60 -9.01 0.55
CA MET A 45 -1.98 -9.45 0.79
C MET A 45 -2.57 -10.16 -0.43
N ARG A 46 -2.33 -9.62 -1.64
CA ARG A 46 -2.83 -10.21 -2.89
C ARG A 46 -2.23 -11.59 -3.14
N GLU A 47 -0.91 -11.72 -3.04
CA GLU A 47 -0.22 -12.99 -3.25
C GLU A 47 -0.61 -14.04 -2.20
N TYR A 48 -0.76 -13.63 -0.94
CA TYR A 48 -1.15 -14.49 0.16
C TYR A 48 -2.58 -15.02 -0.03
N LEU A 49 -3.54 -14.12 -0.27
CA LEU A 49 -4.95 -14.50 -0.38
C LEU A 49 -5.26 -15.28 -1.65
N GLN A 50 -4.51 -15.06 -2.75
CA GLN A 50 -4.65 -15.91 -3.92
C GLN A 50 -4.29 -17.37 -3.60
N LYS A 51 -3.20 -17.61 -2.84
CA LYS A 51 -2.82 -18.97 -2.41
C LYS A 51 -3.88 -19.61 -1.51
N VAL A 52 -4.44 -18.83 -0.57
CA VAL A 52 -5.53 -19.30 0.30
C VAL A 52 -6.78 -19.62 -0.52
N TRP A 53 -7.13 -18.78 -1.50
CA TRP A 53 -8.27 -19.02 -2.38
C TRP A 53 -8.09 -20.25 -3.27
N ASP A 54 -6.89 -20.43 -3.81
CA ASP A 54 -6.57 -21.58 -4.68
C ASP A 54 -6.63 -22.90 -3.92
N ALA A 55 -6.17 -22.91 -2.66
CA ALA A 55 -6.14 -24.10 -1.81
C ALA A 55 -7.46 -24.37 -1.06
N GLU A 56 -8.10 -23.34 -0.51
CA GLU A 56 -9.22 -23.46 0.44
C GLU A 56 -10.53 -22.85 -0.07
N LYS A 57 -10.52 -22.09 -1.17
CA LYS A 57 -11.68 -21.32 -1.67
C LYS A 57 -12.25 -20.39 -0.61
N ARG A 58 -11.36 -19.78 0.18
CA ARG A 58 -11.68 -18.93 1.33
C ARG A 58 -11.16 -17.51 1.12
N ILE A 59 -11.93 -16.52 1.55
CA ILE A 59 -11.52 -15.11 1.61
C ILE A 59 -10.69 -14.81 2.88
N CYS A 60 -10.18 -13.59 3.00
CA CYS A 60 -9.43 -13.14 4.18
C CYS A 60 -10.22 -13.34 5.48
N GLN A 61 -9.54 -13.78 6.53
CA GLN A 61 -10.05 -13.85 7.91
C GLN A 61 -9.11 -13.10 8.86
N PRO A 62 -9.56 -12.75 10.08
CA PRO A 62 -8.72 -12.05 11.05
C PRO A 62 -7.37 -12.73 11.31
N ARG A 63 -7.32 -14.06 11.31
CA ARG A 63 -6.09 -14.85 11.50
C ARG A 63 -5.03 -14.65 10.40
N ASP A 64 -5.43 -14.17 9.23
CA ASP A 64 -4.54 -13.95 8.09
C ASP A 64 -3.82 -12.59 8.17
N ILE A 65 -4.34 -11.63 8.96
CA ILE A 65 -3.86 -10.25 8.99
C ILE A 65 -2.40 -10.14 9.45
N ILE A 66 -2.02 -10.85 10.51
CA ILE A 66 -0.64 -10.80 11.02
C ILE A 66 0.35 -11.48 10.07
N PRO A 67 0.09 -12.69 9.53
CA PRO A 67 0.92 -13.27 8.47
C PRO A 67 1.10 -12.34 7.26
N ILE A 68 0.05 -11.66 6.83
CA ILE A 68 0.11 -10.69 5.72
C ILE A 68 1.00 -9.51 6.09
N ALA A 69 0.83 -8.95 7.29
CA ALA A 69 1.64 -7.84 7.78
C ALA A 69 3.13 -8.20 7.88
N GLU A 70 3.44 -9.39 8.39
CA GLU A 70 4.82 -9.89 8.48
C GLU A 70 5.45 -10.04 7.09
N GLY A 71 4.70 -10.59 6.12
CA GLY A 71 5.19 -10.75 4.75
C GLY A 71 5.44 -9.44 4.02
N GLN A 72 4.52 -8.48 4.15
CA GLN A 72 4.72 -7.13 3.59
C GLN A 72 5.97 -6.48 4.17
N MET A 73 6.13 -6.51 5.50
CA MET A 73 7.25 -5.86 6.16
C MET A 73 8.59 -6.55 5.89
N ASP A 74 8.61 -7.88 5.79
CA ASP A 74 9.83 -8.60 5.41
C ASP A 74 10.27 -8.22 3.98
N ALA A 75 9.34 -8.15 3.03
CA ALA A 75 9.64 -7.72 1.66
C ALA A 75 10.15 -6.27 1.60
N GLU A 76 9.48 -5.34 2.29
CA GLU A 76 9.93 -3.95 2.41
C GLU A 76 11.33 -3.85 3.01
N ASN A 77 11.59 -4.60 4.09
CA ASN A 77 12.87 -4.59 4.77
C ASN A 77 13.99 -5.18 3.91
N GLN A 78 13.72 -6.23 3.13
CA GLN A 78 14.72 -6.81 2.25
C GLN A 78 15.06 -5.89 1.08
N LEU A 79 14.06 -5.26 0.46
CA LEU A 79 14.28 -4.41 -0.71
C LEU A 79 14.83 -3.03 -0.34
N SER A 80 14.46 -2.47 0.82
CA SER A 80 15.02 -1.20 1.29
C SER A 80 16.53 -1.25 1.56
N GLN A 81 17.09 -2.43 1.89
CA GLN A 81 18.54 -2.59 2.03
C GLN A 81 19.28 -2.68 0.69
N LYS A 82 18.55 -2.92 -0.41
CA LYS A 82 19.10 -3.04 -1.76
C LYS A 82 18.80 -1.80 -2.61
N ALA A 83 17.92 -0.92 -2.15
CA ALA A 83 17.55 0.31 -2.81
C ALA A 83 18.61 1.38 -2.54
N ASP A 84 19.21 1.93 -3.59
CA ASP A 84 20.17 3.04 -3.44
C ASP A 84 19.44 4.32 -3.01
N ASP A 85 18.50 4.76 -3.82
CA ASP A 85 17.86 6.07 -3.67
C ASP A 85 16.36 6.02 -3.39
N LEU A 86 15.66 5.07 -4.02
CA LEU A 86 14.21 5.02 -4.06
C LEU A 86 13.71 3.59 -3.93
N LEU A 87 12.66 3.41 -3.12
CA LEU A 87 11.87 2.20 -3.01
C LEU A 87 10.40 2.54 -3.24
N ILE A 88 9.77 1.84 -4.18
CA ILE A 88 8.34 1.92 -4.43
C ILE A 88 7.63 0.80 -3.64
N CYS A 89 6.59 1.14 -2.89
CA CYS A 89 5.82 0.17 -2.10
C CYS A 89 4.35 0.12 -2.55
N ASP A 90 3.93 -1.03 -3.05
CA ASP A 90 2.52 -1.45 -3.18
C ASP A 90 2.32 -2.55 -2.15
N THR A 91 1.67 -2.38 -1.01
CA THR A 91 1.17 -1.17 -0.36
C THR A 91 1.96 -1.02 0.96
N ASP A 92 1.34 -0.67 2.08
CA ASP A 92 1.97 -0.64 3.41
C ASP A 92 1.05 -1.19 4.52
N LEU A 93 1.56 -1.20 5.76
CA LEU A 93 0.78 -1.64 6.92
C LEU A 93 -0.41 -0.71 7.25
N LEU A 94 -0.37 0.56 6.83
CA LEU A 94 -1.50 1.46 7.02
C LEU A 94 -2.68 1.04 6.14
N GLU A 95 -2.45 0.57 4.92
CA GLU A 95 -3.50 0.07 4.03
C GLU A 95 -4.14 -1.19 4.63
N LEU A 96 -3.31 -2.12 5.10
CA LEU A 96 -3.79 -3.32 5.78
C LEU A 96 -4.61 -2.99 7.04
N LYS A 97 -4.19 -1.98 7.81
CA LYS A 97 -4.95 -1.46 8.95
C LYS A 97 -6.33 -0.94 8.53
N VAL A 98 -6.41 -0.17 7.43
CA VAL A 98 -7.70 0.35 6.93
C VAL A 98 -8.63 -0.78 6.53
N TYR A 99 -8.11 -1.80 5.83
CA TYR A 99 -8.91 -2.97 5.48
C TYR A 99 -9.35 -3.77 6.71
N SER A 100 -8.47 -4.00 7.68
CA SER A 100 -8.85 -4.69 8.92
C SER A 100 -10.04 -4.01 9.59
N GLU A 101 -10.00 -2.69 9.76
CA GLU A 101 -11.09 -1.94 10.37
C GLU A 101 -12.38 -1.95 9.53
N ALA A 102 -12.25 -1.89 8.21
CA ALA A 102 -13.40 -1.86 7.31
C ALA A 102 -14.15 -3.21 7.25
N TYR A 103 -13.44 -4.33 7.38
CA TYR A 103 -14.01 -5.67 7.26
C TYR A 103 -14.34 -6.34 8.60
N TYR A 104 -13.73 -5.89 9.71
CA TYR A 104 -13.88 -6.53 11.02
C TYR A 104 -14.42 -5.56 12.09
N ASP A 105 -15.49 -4.83 11.77
CA ASP A 105 -16.21 -3.97 12.71
C ASP A 105 -15.33 -2.95 13.46
N GLY A 106 -14.35 -2.37 12.76
CA GLY A 106 -13.40 -1.42 13.32
C GLY A 106 -12.25 -2.06 14.10
N PHE A 107 -12.15 -3.40 14.12
CA PHE A 107 -11.05 -4.10 14.77
C PHE A 107 -9.76 -4.02 13.95
N CYS A 108 -8.65 -3.77 14.64
CA CYS A 108 -7.30 -3.92 14.13
C CYS A 108 -6.43 -4.49 15.24
N GLU A 109 -5.60 -5.46 14.89
CA GLU A 109 -4.65 -6.06 15.82
C GLU A 109 -3.72 -4.99 16.41
N PRO A 110 -3.53 -4.92 17.75
CA PRO A 110 -2.75 -3.84 18.37
C PRO A 110 -1.32 -3.72 17.83
N GLN A 111 -0.68 -4.84 17.51
CA GLN A 111 0.65 -4.84 16.91
C GLN A 111 0.65 -4.25 15.49
N LEU A 112 -0.34 -4.60 14.65
CA LEU A 112 -0.47 -4.00 13.32
C LEU A 112 -0.70 -2.49 13.44
N LEU A 113 -1.63 -2.08 14.31
CA LEU A 113 -1.94 -0.66 14.53
C LEU A 113 -0.70 0.14 14.95
N LYS A 114 0.08 -0.38 15.90
CA LYS A 114 1.32 0.25 16.36
C LYS A 114 2.28 0.50 15.20
N HIS A 115 2.51 -0.49 14.35
CA HIS A 115 3.50 -0.38 13.27
C HIS A 115 2.97 0.39 12.05
N ALA A 116 1.70 0.25 11.71
CA ALA A 116 1.03 1.06 10.69
C ALA A 116 1.16 2.57 10.94
N LEU A 117 1.10 2.99 12.21
CA LEU A 117 1.23 4.40 12.58
C LEU A 117 2.69 4.86 12.66
N ASN A 118 3.58 4.03 13.19
CA ASN A 118 4.96 4.41 13.50
C ASN A 118 5.96 4.18 12.35
N ASN A 119 5.67 3.30 11.39
CA ASN A 119 6.54 3.11 10.24
C ASN A 119 6.59 4.39 9.39
N HIS A 120 7.77 4.65 8.82
CA HIS A 120 8.08 5.90 8.15
C HIS A 120 8.11 5.72 6.64
N TYR A 121 7.41 6.62 5.96
CA TYR A 121 7.36 6.73 4.51
C TYR A 121 7.39 8.22 4.17
N HIS A 122 8.02 8.55 3.04
CA HIS A 122 8.29 9.94 2.68
C HIS A 122 7.09 10.61 2.01
N LEU A 123 6.33 9.83 1.23
CA LEU A 123 5.15 10.30 0.53
C LEU A 123 4.20 9.14 0.24
N TYR A 124 2.91 9.43 0.35
CA TYR A 124 1.83 8.55 -0.10
C TYR A 124 1.19 9.12 -1.37
N PHE A 125 0.96 8.26 -2.35
CA PHE A 125 0.06 8.55 -3.46
C PHE A 125 -1.27 7.84 -3.24
N LEU A 126 -2.30 8.62 -2.89
CA LEU A 126 -3.65 8.13 -2.72
C LEU A 126 -4.35 8.09 -4.08
N THR A 127 -4.54 6.89 -4.61
CA THR A 127 -5.17 6.69 -5.93
C THR A 127 -6.69 6.85 -5.87
N TYR A 128 -7.25 7.68 -6.75
CA TYR A 128 -8.69 7.95 -6.83
C TYR A 128 -9.46 6.85 -7.58
N ILE A 129 -10.79 6.86 -7.41
CA ILE A 129 -11.72 5.82 -7.89
C ILE A 129 -12.31 6.07 -9.28
N ASP A 130 -11.74 6.99 -10.05
CA ASP A 130 -12.21 7.39 -11.39
C ASP A 130 -11.83 6.41 -12.52
N VAL A 131 -11.15 5.31 -12.19
CA VAL A 131 -10.96 4.17 -13.11
C VAL A 131 -12.08 3.13 -12.94
N PRO A 132 -12.42 2.34 -13.98
CA PRO A 132 -13.41 1.27 -13.86
C PRO A 132 -13.03 0.24 -12.79
N TRP A 133 -13.99 -0.16 -11.96
CA TRP A 133 -13.80 -1.27 -11.05
C TRP A 133 -13.75 -2.58 -11.85
N THR A 134 -12.80 -3.45 -11.53
CA THR A 134 -12.62 -4.73 -12.25
C THR A 134 -12.87 -5.89 -11.28
N PRO A 135 -13.87 -6.75 -11.55
CA PRO A 135 -14.14 -7.91 -10.70
C PRO A 135 -13.00 -8.92 -10.75
N ASP A 136 -12.73 -9.54 -9.60
CA ASP A 136 -12.02 -10.81 -9.50
C ASP A 136 -12.46 -11.56 -8.25
N ASP A 137 -11.87 -12.75 -8.03
CA ASP A 137 -12.22 -13.67 -6.94
C ASP A 137 -12.09 -13.07 -5.52
N LEU A 138 -11.30 -12.01 -5.35
CA LEU A 138 -10.97 -11.43 -4.04
C LEU A 138 -11.62 -10.06 -3.78
N ARG A 139 -12.22 -9.44 -4.80
CA ARG A 139 -12.75 -8.07 -4.72
C ARG A 139 -14.26 -8.06 -4.51
N ASP A 140 -14.72 -7.35 -3.49
CA ASP A 140 -16.12 -7.45 -3.02
C ASP A 140 -16.80 -6.12 -2.66
N LYS A 141 -16.19 -4.97 -2.93
CA LYS A 141 -16.79 -3.64 -2.65
C LYS A 141 -17.08 -2.78 -3.91
N PRO A 142 -17.74 -3.31 -4.96
CA PRO A 142 -17.99 -2.53 -6.18
C PRO A 142 -18.90 -1.31 -5.97
N HIS A 143 -19.74 -1.33 -4.93
CA HIS A 143 -20.72 -0.29 -4.64
C HIS A 143 -20.31 0.71 -3.54
N ASP A 144 -19.22 0.44 -2.82
CA ASP A 144 -18.75 1.29 -1.70
C ASP A 144 -17.37 1.91 -1.98
N ARG A 145 -17.10 2.23 -3.25
CA ARG A 145 -15.79 2.77 -3.67
C ARG A 145 -15.49 4.11 -3.01
N GLU A 146 -16.48 4.99 -2.96
CA GLU A 146 -16.36 6.32 -2.35
C GLU A 146 -16.19 6.23 -0.83
N GLY A 147 -16.98 5.38 -0.16
CA GLY A 147 -16.86 5.16 1.27
C GLY A 147 -15.50 4.57 1.66
N MET A 148 -14.99 3.62 0.86
CA MET A 148 -13.63 3.11 1.04
C MET A 148 -12.60 4.21 0.81
N PHE A 149 -12.67 4.97 -0.29
CA PHE A 149 -11.75 6.08 -0.54
C PHE A 149 -11.68 7.07 0.65
N GLN A 150 -12.82 7.45 1.21
CA GLN A 150 -12.89 8.33 2.37
C GLN A 150 -12.25 7.72 3.62
N ARG A 151 -12.36 6.41 3.84
CA ARG A 151 -11.65 5.71 4.95
C ARG A 151 -10.14 5.75 4.77
N PHE A 152 -9.66 5.52 3.54
CA PHE A 152 -8.25 5.61 3.19
C PHE A 152 -7.71 7.03 3.41
N GLU A 153 -8.38 8.05 2.87
CA GLU A 153 -7.96 9.45 3.05
C GLU A 153 -7.98 9.86 4.54
N LYS A 154 -9.01 9.43 5.29
CA LYS A 154 -9.10 9.68 6.73
C LYS A 154 -7.94 9.07 7.50
N ALA A 155 -7.51 7.86 7.15
CA ALA A 155 -6.36 7.22 7.80
C ALA A 155 -5.06 8.01 7.61
N LEU A 156 -4.80 8.53 6.40
CA LEU A 156 -3.65 9.39 6.13
C LEU A 156 -3.71 10.69 6.94
N LYS A 157 -4.88 11.35 6.97
CA LYS A 157 -5.11 12.59 7.74
C LYS A 157 -4.88 12.36 9.24
N GLN A 158 -5.43 11.28 9.80
CA GLN A 158 -5.31 10.96 11.22
C GLN A 158 -3.89 10.58 11.62
N ALA A 159 -3.16 9.88 10.75
CA ALA A 159 -1.77 9.52 10.97
C ALA A 159 -0.78 10.64 10.59
N ASN A 160 -1.29 11.81 10.15
CA ASN A 160 -0.52 12.95 9.69
C ASN A 160 0.55 12.58 8.63
N LYS A 161 0.19 11.70 7.70
CA LYS A 161 1.08 11.24 6.63
C LYS A 161 0.97 12.20 5.43
N PRO A 162 2.09 12.68 4.87
CA PRO A 162 2.06 13.52 3.67
C PRO A 162 1.56 12.70 2.48
N TYR A 163 0.56 13.23 1.77
CA TYR A 163 -0.02 12.51 0.64
C TYR A 163 -0.45 13.43 -0.50
N ILE A 164 -0.53 12.85 -1.69
CA ILE A 164 -1.05 13.47 -2.91
C ILE A 164 -2.12 12.55 -3.49
N ILE A 165 -3.28 13.13 -3.83
CA ILE A 165 -4.34 12.40 -4.52
C ILE A 165 -3.98 12.32 -6.00
N LEU A 166 -4.00 11.11 -6.56
CA LEU A 166 -3.79 10.86 -7.98
C LEU A 166 -5.12 10.48 -8.65
N ASN A 167 -5.54 11.30 -9.60
CA ASN A 167 -6.74 11.12 -10.40
C ASN A 167 -6.42 11.25 -11.90
N GLY A 168 -7.41 10.95 -12.75
CA GLY A 168 -7.26 10.87 -14.20
C GLY A 168 -6.77 9.52 -14.68
N ASP A 169 -6.33 9.48 -15.93
CA ASP A 169 -5.81 8.28 -16.58
C ASP A 169 -4.39 7.90 -16.11
N ARG A 170 -3.92 6.73 -16.57
CA ARG A 170 -2.61 6.17 -16.22
C ARG A 170 -1.46 7.14 -16.49
N GLU A 171 -1.46 7.79 -17.66
CA GLU A 171 -0.39 8.70 -18.08
C GLU A 171 -0.35 9.96 -17.19
N THR A 172 -1.51 10.57 -16.96
CA THR A 172 -1.64 11.77 -16.11
C THR A 172 -1.17 11.50 -14.68
N ARG A 173 -1.53 10.33 -14.12
CA ARG A 173 -1.11 9.90 -12.79
C ARG A 173 0.40 9.66 -12.73
N LEU A 174 0.97 9.00 -13.73
CA LEU A 174 2.40 8.74 -13.81
C LEU A 174 3.20 10.05 -13.87
N ILE A 175 2.84 10.97 -14.77
CA ILE A 175 3.50 12.28 -14.90
C ILE A 175 3.45 13.05 -13.57
N THR A 176 2.30 13.04 -12.90
CA THR A 176 2.12 13.72 -11.61
C THR A 176 2.99 13.08 -10.53
N ALA A 177 3.01 11.74 -10.46
CA ALA A 177 3.81 11.00 -9.49
C ALA A 177 5.31 11.23 -9.70
N VAL A 178 5.80 11.12 -10.94
CA VAL A 178 7.20 11.36 -11.30
C VAL A 178 7.64 12.76 -10.89
N LYS A 179 6.86 13.79 -11.27
CA LYS A 179 7.17 15.17 -10.89
C LYS A 179 7.36 15.33 -9.38
N LYS A 180 6.54 14.64 -8.59
CA LYS A 180 6.57 14.71 -7.12
C LYS A 180 7.70 13.91 -6.51
N ILE A 181 8.01 12.73 -7.03
CA ILE A 181 9.18 11.96 -6.60
C ILE A 181 10.47 12.73 -6.92
N ASP A 182 10.56 13.37 -8.08
CA ASP A 182 11.73 14.18 -8.46
C ASP A 182 11.96 15.37 -7.50
N GLU A 183 10.89 15.98 -7.00
CA GLU A 183 10.98 17.03 -5.97
C GLU A 183 11.60 16.48 -4.68
N PHE A 184 11.31 15.23 -4.29
CA PHE A 184 11.91 14.58 -3.12
C PHE A 184 13.36 14.17 -3.36
N LEU A 185 13.67 13.56 -4.51
CA LEU A 185 15.03 13.10 -4.82
C LEU A 185 16.03 14.26 -4.92
N LYS A 186 15.60 15.45 -5.37
CA LYS A 186 16.46 16.65 -5.42
C LYS A 186 16.81 17.24 -4.06
N ASN A 187 16.00 16.94 -3.04
CA ASN A 187 16.12 17.50 -1.67
C ASN A 187 16.76 16.52 -0.68
N ARG A 188 17.28 15.39 -1.16
CA ARG A 188 18.02 14.39 -0.38
C ARG A 188 19.49 14.77 -0.24
#